data_AF-A0A840A6M8-F1
#
_entry.id   AF-A0A840A6M8-F1
#
_cell.length_a   1.000
_cell.length_b   1.000
_cell.length_c   1.000
_cell.angle_alpha   90.00
_cell.angle_beta   90.00
_cell.angle_gamma   90.00
#
_symmetry.space_group_name_H-M   'P 1'
#
loop_
_entity.id
_entity.type
_entity.pdbx_description
1 polymer ?
#
loop_
_entity_poly.entity_id
_entity_poly.type
_entity_poly.pdbx_seq_one_letter_code
_entity_poly.pdbx_strand_id
1 'polypeptide(L)'
;MILAELQNQEILAQLPVVDGINPVNAIELAEYLCIDGFVAIPVFDISSAISKEVDPEIVDESGTVLGVLCITGKLSDLEPTSLTKWQYISYLTDIEAHQAGNPTVFKKNYFVVESIFLQKYTEKYMNFSHIWGGFSHTEIQARPSRVHEQLKARQDILIPTRHHEATFRRYLTASNGFDRFLRLYHSLELMFDFAFFKNLQKLNDDLDGLNELSRAYGKNEFDKLKQILNEFCHNREEIAQYFWPISSFQTKAEEVFQDHTREGNPLKDRWQKFINFCALQQTSEADLIQTKFIGTADEYNKLISNIAAYWIYRVRCSIAHNRIGEFVFEDSDEDFILEFMEPMILVVCTQVFTSPKLRILVST
;
A
#
# COMPACT_ATOMS: atom_id res chain seq x y z
N MET A 1 -12.54 15.71 24.87
CA MET A 1 -13.42 16.83 24.49
C MET A 1 -14.85 16.36 24.21
N ILE A 2 -15.06 15.24 23.51
CA ILE A 2 -16.40 14.62 23.29
C ILE A 2 -17.08 14.20 24.62
N LEU A 3 -16.30 13.68 25.59
CA LEU A 3 -16.80 13.28 26.92
C LEU A 3 -17.50 14.40 27.70
N ALA A 4 -17.13 15.67 27.50
CA ALA A 4 -17.68 16.79 28.27
C ALA A 4 -19.02 17.31 27.72
N GLU A 5 -19.33 17.05 26.44
CA GLU A 5 -20.54 17.58 25.79
C GLU A 5 -21.73 16.63 25.88
N LEU A 6 -21.51 15.31 25.83
CA LEU A 6 -22.56 14.29 26.01
C LEU A 6 -22.91 14.03 27.48
N GLN A 7 -22.07 14.45 28.44
CA GLN A 7 -22.40 14.39 29.86
C GLN A 7 -23.50 15.40 30.28
N ASN A 8 -24.00 16.22 29.35
CA ASN A 8 -25.20 17.00 29.62
C ASN A 8 -26.40 16.06 29.79
N GLN A 9 -26.77 15.80 31.04
CA GLN A 9 -27.85 14.89 31.42
C GLN A 9 -29.18 15.22 30.74
N GLU A 10 -29.41 16.48 30.34
CA GLU A 10 -30.61 16.88 29.61
C GLU A 10 -30.67 16.30 28.19
N ILE A 11 -29.52 16.12 27.53
CA ILE A 11 -29.43 15.52 26.19
C ILE A 11 -29.61 14.00 26.30
N LEU A 12 -28.93 13.37 27.27
CA LEU A 12 -29.05 11.92 27.50
C LEU A 12 -30.48 11.51 27.88
N ALA A 13 -31.19 12.34 28.63
CA ALA A 13 -32.59 12.09 29.01
C ALA A 13 -33.57 12.15 27.83
N GLN A 14 -33.19 12.75 26.69
CA GLN A 14 -34.01 12.82 25.48
C GLN A 14 -33.80 11.63 24.55
N LEU A 15 -32.74 10.83 24.77
CA LEU A 15 -32.40 9.69 23.95
C LEU A 15 -33.23 8.44 24.35
N PRO A 16 -33.61 7.58 23.40
CA PRO A 16 -34.44 6.42 23.68
C PRO A 16 -33.69 5.34 24.48
N VAL A 17 -34.42 4.53 25.25
CA VAL A 17 -33.87 3.29 25.80
C VAL A 17 -33.96 2.21 24.72
N VAL A 18 -32.83 1.58 24.38
CA VAL A 18 -32.75 0.57 23.31
C VAL A 18 -32.10 -0.69 23.87
N ASP A 19 -32.78 -1.84 23.73
CA ASP A 19 -32.32 -3.16 24.25
C ASP A 19 -31.84 -3.14 25.71
N GLY A 20 -32.48 -2.32 26.55
CA GLY A 20 -32.16 -2.17 27.97
C GLY A 20 -30.99 -1.23 28.27
N ILE A 21 -30.39 -0.60 27.26
CA ILE A 21 -29.38 0.45 27.42
C ILE A 21 -30.06 1.79 27.63
N ASN A 22 -29.80 2.40 28.78
CA ASN A 22 -30.29 3.70 29.18
C ASN A 22 -29.15 4.74 29.16
N PRO A 23 -29.17 5.70 28.22
CA PRO A 23 -28.14 6.73 28.10
C PRO A 23 -27.90 7.54 29.38
N VAL A 24 -28.91 7.68 30.25
CA VAL A 24 -28.80 8.40 31.52
C VAL A 24 -27.84 7.72 32.51
N ASN A 25 -27.56 6.44 32.33
CA ASN A 25 -26.62 5.68 33.15
C ASN A 25 -25.16 5.84 32.70
N ALA A 26 -24.89 6.74 31.75
CA ALA A 26 -23.55 6.99 31.26
C ALA A 26 -22.65 7.61 32.35
N ILE A 27 -21.48 7.01 32.54
CA ILE A 27 -20.42 7.47 33.45
C ILE A 27 -19.07 7.45 32.73
N GLU A 28 -18.10 8.20 33.24
CA GLU A 28 -16.72 8.13 32.75
C GLU A 28 -15.95 7.03 33.49
N LEU A 29 -15.26 6.16 32.74
CA LEU A 29 -14.43 5.09 33.27
C LEU A 29 -13.14 4.97 32.44
N ALA A 30 -12.00 5.26 33.07
CA ALA A 30 -10.67 5.15 32.46
C ALA A 30 -10.57 5.86 31.08
N GLU A 31 -11.05 7.11 31.01
CA GLU A 31 -11.09 7.94 29.78
C GLU A 31 -12.09 7.47 28.70
N TYR A 32 -12.97 6.51 29.02
CA TYR A 32 -14.04 6.07 28.15
C TYR A 32 -15.43 6.36 28.71
N LEU A 33 -16.43 6.43 27.83
CA LEU A 33 -17.84 6.46 28.20
C LEU A 33 -18.30 5.03 28.52
N CYS A 34 -18.77 4.82 29.74
CA CYS A 34 -19.34 3.54 30.20
C CYS A 34 -20.85 3.70 30.38
N ILE A 35 -21.64 2.86 29.73
CA ILE A 35 -23.11 2.93 29.75
C ILE A 35 -23.63 1.54 30.10
N ASP A 36 -24.38 1.45 31.21
CA ASP A 36 -24.89 0.18 31.74
C ASP A 36 -23.84 -0.94 31.86
N GLY A 37 -22.62 -0.55 32.23
CA GLY A 37 -21.51 -1.46 32.43
C GLY A 37 -20.79 -1.88 31.14
N PHE A 38 -21.03 -1.23 30.01
CA PHE A 38 -20.35 -1.48 28.74
C PHE A 38 -19.56 -0.27 28.27
N VAL A 39 -18.42 -0.52 27.63
CA VAL A 39 -17.53 0.51 27.08
C VAL A 39 -17.29 0.22 25.61
N ALA A 40 -17.52 1.20 24.73
CA ALA A 40 -17.16 1.09 23.32
C ALA A 40 -15.78 1.73 23.08
N ILE A 41 -14.86 0.93 22.54
CA ILE A 41 -13.50 1.35 22.20
C ILE A 41 -13.40 1.45 20.67
N PRO A 42 -12.97 2.60 20.10
CA PRO A 42 -12.86 2.75 18.65
C PRO A 42 -11.91 1.74 18.01
N VAL A 43 -12.32 1.17 16.89
CA VAL A 43 -11.56 0.26 16.03
C VAL A 43 -11.38 0.92 14.66
N PHE A 44 -10.13 1.06 14.25
CA PHE A 44 -9.74 1.83 13.07
C PHE A 44 -9.49 0.98 11.84
N ASP A 45 -9.06 -0.27 12.02
CA ASP A 45 -8.87 -1.19 10.91
C ASP A 45 -9.42 -2.58 11.26
N ILE A 46 -9.98 -3.25 10.27
CA ILE A 46 -10.58 -4.58 10.39
C ILE A 46 -10.20 -5.39 9.16
N SER A 47 -9.67 -6.58 9.40
CA SER A 47 -9.30 -7.54 8.36
C SER A 47 -10.48 -7.83 7.44
N SER A 48 -10.23 -7.81 6.14
CA SER A 48 -11.21 -8.18 5.12
C SER A 48 -11.68 -9.63 5.20
N ALA A 49 -10.99 -10.46 5.99
CA ALA A 49 -11.40 -11.83 6.27
C ALA A 49 -12.56 -11.93 7.28
N ILE A 50 -12.81 -10.87 8.07
CA ILE A 50 -13.90 -10.84 9.05
C ILE A 50 -15.20 -10.47 8.32
N SER A 51 -16.23 -11.30 8.48
CA SER A 51 -17.55 -11.02 7.92
C SER A 51 -18.10 -9.72 8.51
N LYS A 52 -18.59 -8.84 7.63
CA LYS A 52 -19.23 -7.57 8.03
C LYS A 52 -20.74 -7.70 8.25
N GLU A 53 -21.27 -8.92 8.20
CA GLU A 53 -22.71 -9.19 8.33
C GLU A 53 -23.14 -9.50 9.76
N VAL A 54 -22.20 -9.83 10.63
CA VAL A 54 -22.44 -10.24 12.02
C VAL A 54 -21.40 -9.56 12.90
N ASP A 55 -21.79 -9.18 14.11
CA ASP A 55 -20.88 -8.66 15.14
C ASP A 55 -20.31 -9.85 15.93
N PRO A 56 -19.02 -10.24 15.74
CA PRO A 56 -18.48 -11.41 16.42
C PRO A 56 -18.16 -11.14 17.90
N GLU A 57 -18.40 -12.14 18.73
CA GLU A 57 -17.94 -12.17 20.12
C GLU A 57 -16.42 -12.40 20.16
N ILE A 58 -15.75 -11.66 21.03
CA ILE A 58 -14.33 -11.87 21.36
C ILE A 58 -14.27 -12.66 22.67
N VAL A 59 -13.72 -13.87 22.58
CA VAL A 59 -13.50 -14.74 23.73
C VAL A 59 -12.01 -14.82 24.07
N ASP A 60 -11.71 -14.95 25.36
CA ASP A 60 -10.35 -15.23 25.81
C ASP A 60 -10.00 -16.73 25.72
N GLU A 61 -8.78 -17.07 26.12
CA GLU A 61 -8.27 -18.45 26.07
C GLU A 61 -9.03 -19.42 26.98
N SER A 62 -9.79 -18.90 27.95
CA SER A 62 -10.65 -19.70 28.83
C SER A 62 -12.08 -19.87 28.29
N GLY A 63 -12.40 -19.24 27.16
CA GLY A 63 -13.74 -19.18 26.58
C GLY A 63 -14.64 -18.11 27.21
N THR A 64 -14.08 -17.20 28.02
CA THR A 64 -14.84 -16.07 28.59
C THR A 64 -15.04 -15.00 27.52
N VAL A 65 -16.29 -14.61 27.26
CA VAL A 65 -16.62 -13.49 26.37
C VAL A 65 -16.14 -12.19 27.01
N LEU A 66 -15.21 -11.51 26.36
CA LEU A 66 -14.71 -10.21 26.77
C LEU A 66 -15.63 -9.08 26.28
N GLY A 67 -16.21 -9.26 25.09
CA GLY A 67 -17.02 -8.26 24.44
C GLY A 67 -17.39 -8.64 23.00
N VAL A 68 -17.91 -7.66 22.25
CA VAL A 68 -18.39 -7.83 20.88
C VAL A 68 -17.73 -6.81 19.95
N LEU A 69 -17.22 -7.26 18.82
CA LEU A 69 -16.72 -6.39 17.76
C LEU A 69 -17.89 -5.91 16.89
N CYS A 70 -18.26 -4.65 17.05
CA CYS A 70 -19.34 -3.98 16.33
C CYS A 70 -18.81 -3.41 14.99
N ILE A 71 -19.23 -4.02 13.87
CA ILE A 71 -18.76 -3.64 12.53
C ILE A 71 -19.79 -2.71 11.88
N THR A 72 -19.58 -1.42 12.08
CA THR A 72 -20.55 -0.37 11.73
C THR A 72 -20.31 0.27 10.37
N GLY A 73 -19.17 0.00 9.71
CA GLY A 73 -18.71 0.74 8.51
C GLY A 73 -19.58 0.64 7.24
N LYS A 74 -20.75 0.00 7.29
CA LYS A 74 -21.78 -0.01 6.22
C LYS A 74 -23.15 0.50 6.67
N LEU A 75 -23.29 0.84 7.95
CA LEU A 75 -24.54 1.27 8.53
C LEU A 75 -24.63 2.79 8.40
N SER A 76 -25.57 3.25 7.56
CA SER A 76 -25.86 4.68 7.36
C SER A 76 -27.36 4.92 7.46
N ASP A 77 -27.73 6.10 7.92
CA ASP A 77 -29.10 6.59 8.01
C ASP A 77 -30.02 5.68 8.85
N LEU A 78 -29.46 5.07 9.91
CA LEU A 78 -30.23 4.25 10.84
C LEU A 78 -30.80 5.09 11.97
N GLU A 79 -32.09 4.87 12.24
CA GLU A 79 -32.77 5.42 13.41
C GLU A 79 -32.19 4.80 14.69
N PRO A 80 -31.89 5.58 15.75
CA PRO A 80 -31.30 5.05 16.98
C PRO A 80 -32.09 3.89 17.61
N THR A 81 -33.42 3.90 17.47
CA THR A 81 -34.32 2.86 18.00
C THR A 81 -34.26 1.54 17.25
N SER A 82 -33.65 1.51 16.07
CA SER A 82 -33.46 0.30 15.25
C SER A 82 -32.13 -0.40 15.47
N LEU A 83 -31.22 0.23 16.24
CA LEU A 83 -29.89 -0.28 16.51
C LEU A 83 -29.95 -1.45 17.50
N THR A 84 -29.07 -2.43 17.32
CA THR A 84 -28.85 -3.45 18.35
C THR A 84 -28.23 -2.82 19.59
N LYS A 85 -28.32 -3.50 20.73
CA LYS A 85 -27.58 -3.14 21.97
C LYS A 85 -26.16 -2.61 21.72
N TRP A 86 -25.34 -3.36 20.97
CA TRP A 86 -23.92 -3.05 20.74
C TRP A 86 -23.73 -1.84 19.84
N GLN A 87 -24.55 -1.74 18.80
CA GLN A 87 -24.57 -0.60 17.89
C GLN A 87 -25.03 0.67 18.60
N TYR A 88 -25.99 0.55 19.53
CA TYR A 88 -26.50 1.69 20.30
C TYR A 88 -25.43 2.25 21.27
N ILE A 89 -24.72 1.39 22.00
CA ILE A 89 -23.58 1.82 22.84
C ILE A 89 -22.50 2.49 21.99
N SER A 90 -22.21 1.93 20.81
CA SER A 90 -21.26 2.50 19.86
C SER A 90 -21.73 3.88 19.35
N TYR A 91 -23.02 4.01 19.03
CA TYR A 91 -23.65 5.25 18.59
C TYR A 91 -23.49 6.36 19.64
N LEU A 92 -23.84 6.06 20.90
CA LEU A 92 -23.71 7.00 22.01
C LEU A 92 -22.26 7.47 22.24
N THR A 93 -21.28 6.67 21.82
CA THR A 93 -19.85 7.01 21.91
C THR A 93 -19.35 7.82 20.70
N ASP A 94 -20.01 7.72 19.55
CA ASP A 94 -19.57 8.32 18.28
C ASP A 94 -20.24 9.67 17.96
N ILE A 95 -21.43 9.91 18.52
CA ILE A 95 -22.21 11.11 18.25
C ILE A 95 -21.66 12.37 18.92
N GLU A 96 -21.92 13.50 18.29
CA GLU A 96 -21.77 14.82 18.92
C GLU A 96 -23.12 15.28 19.50
N ALA A 97 -23.09 16.17 20.49
CA ALA A 97 -24.30 16.62 21.20
C ALA A 97 -25.41 17.13 20.27
N HIS A 98 -25.04 17.81 19.17
CA HIS A 98 -26.00 18.34 18.19
C HIS A 98 -26.61 17.27 17.25
N GLN A 99 -26.07 16.05 17.25
CA GLN A 99 -26.52 14.92 16.42
C GLN A 99 -27.41 13.94 17.19
N ALA A 100 -27.57 14.15 18.51
CA ALA A 100 -28.35 13.29 19.38
C ALA A 100 -29.80 13.13 18.87
N GLY A 101 -30.24 11.88 18.72
CA GLY A 101 -31.60 11.53 18.30
C GLY A 101 -31.84 11.54 16.78
N ASN A 102 -30.86 11.96 15.97
CA ASN A 102 -30.97 11.93 14.51
C ASN A 102 -30.46 10.60 13.93
N PRO A 103 -30.87 10.24 12.69
CA PRO A 103 -30.28 9.14 11.93
C PRO A 103 -28.75 9.26 11.88
N THR A 104 -28.08 8.14 12.10
CA THR A 104 -26.63 8.14 12.29
C THR A 104 -25.86 7.60 11.11
N VAL A 105 -24.66 8.13 10.93
CA VAL A 105 -23.60 7.55 10.11
C VAL A 105 -22.41 7.34 11.03
N PHE A 106 -22.09 6.07 11.29
CA PHE A 106 -20.94 5.74 12.13
C PHE A 106 -19.64 6.18 11.46
N LYS A 107 -18.80 6.88 12.22
CA LYS A 107 -17.47 7.33 11.79
C LYS A 107 -16.44 6.20 11.91
N LYS A 108 -16.64 5.27 12.85
CA LYS A 108 -15.69 4.20 13.17
C LYS A 108 -16.41 2.90 13.51
N ASN A 109 -15.67 1.79 13.46
CA ASN A 109 -16.10 0.52 14.07
C ASN A 109 -15.74 0.54 15.57
N TYR A 110 -16.29 -0.38 16.36
CA TYR A 110 -16.09 -0.38 17.81
C TYR A 110 -15.91 -1.79 18.36
N PHE A 111 -15.12 -1.93 19.41
CA PHE A 111 -15.15 -3.09 20.29
C PHE A 111 -15.90 -2.71 21.56
N VAL A 112 -17.03 -3.36 21.80
CA VAL A 112 -17.85 -3.12 23.00
C VAL A 112 -17.47 -4.16 24.05
N VAL A 113 -16.78 -3.71 25.09
CA VAL A 113 -16.27 -4.55 26.19
C VAL A 113 -17.11 -4.34 27.44
N GLU A 114 -17.31 -5.41 28.23
CA GLU A 114 -17.86 -5.22 29.57
C GLU A 114 -16.85 -4.48 30.45
N SER A 115 -17.34 -3.54 31.25
CA SER A 115 -16.51 -2.68 32.10
C SER A 115 -15.64 -3.46 33.07
N ILE A 116 -16.12 -4.63 33.54
CA ILE A 116 -15.36 -5.55 34.39
C ILE A 116 -14.12 -6.14 33.69
N PHE A 117 -14.13 -6.21 32.35
CA PHE A 117 -13.02 -6.73 31.54
C PHE A 117 -12.17 -5.61 30.91
N LEU A 118 -12.57 -4.34 31.03
CA LEU A 118 -11.88 -3.22 30.40
C LEU A 118 -10.38 -3.20 30.74
N GLN A 119 -10.02 -3.27 32.02
CA GLN A 119 -8.62 -3.25 32.44
C GLN A 119 -7.85 -4.46 31.90
N LYS A 120 -8.43 -5.65 31.98
CA LYS A 120 -7.81 -6.87 31.45
C LYS A 120 -7.57 -6.74 29.93
N TYR A 121 -8.55 -6.19 29.21
CA TYR A 121 -8.48 -6.00 27.77
C TYR A 121 -7.38 -5.02 27.37
N THR A 122 -7.37 -3.81 27.96
CA THR A 122 -6.42 -2.76 27.63
C THR A 122 -4.98 -3.16 27.95
N GLU A 123 -4.76 -3.84 29.09
CA GLU A 123 -3.41 -4.23 29.51
C GLU A 123 -2.86 -5.45 28.75
N LYS A 124 -3.71 -6.43 28.40
CA LYS A 124 -3.25 -7.74 27.90
C LYS A 124 -3.51 -7.99 26.41
N TYR A 125 -4.59 -7.44 25.85
CA TYR A 125 -5.08 -7.85 24.54
C TYR A 125 -5.03 -6.72 23.50
N MET A 126 -5.38 -5.49 23.91
CA MET A 126 -5.61 -4.36 23.01
C MET A 126 -4.45 -4.07 22.05
N ASN A 127 -3.21 -4.02 22.56
CA ASN A 127 -2.02 -3.66 21.77
C ASN A 127 -1.66 -4.69 20.68
N PHE A 128 -2.11 -5.94 20.81
CA PHE A 128 -1.80 -7.02 19.88
C PHE A 128 -3.03 -7.53 19.12
N SER A 129 -4.15 -6.79 19.19
CA SER A 129 -5.41 -7.11 18.50
C SER A 129 -5.24 -7.37 16.99
N HIS A 130 -4.27 -6.71 16.35
CA HIS A 130 -3.97 -6.91 14.93
C HIS A 130 -3.39 -8.31 14.64
N ILE A 131 -2.79 -8.99 15.62
CA ILE A 131 -2.23 -10.35 15.49
C ILE A 131 -3.32 -11.40 15.73
N TRP A 132 -4.01 -11.32 16.87
CA TRP A 132 -4.93 -12.39 17.30
C TRP A 132 -6.38 -12.16 16.86
N GLY A 133 -6.80 -10.91 16.72
CA GLY A 133 -8.20 -10.53 16.48
C GLY A 133 -8.47 -10.05 15.07
N GLY A 134 -7.43 -9.67 14.31
CA GLY A 134 -7.59 -9.16 12.95
C GLY A 134 -8.22 -7.76 12.89
N PHE A 135 -8.05 -6.95 13.93
CA PHE A 135 -8.48 -5.55 13.97
C PHE A 135 -7.49 -4.70 14.77
N SER A 136 -7.55 -3.38 14.67
CA SER A 136 -6.62 -2.48 15.37
C SER A 136 -7.32 -1.29 16.02
N HIS A 137 -6.86 -0.94 17.22
CA HIS A 137 -7.23 0.30 17.93
C HIS A 137 -6.29 1.47 17.65
N THR A 138 -5.22 1.24 16.88
CA THR A 138 -4.30 2.30 16.49
C THR A 138 -4.89 3.05 15.30
N GLU A 139 -5.04 4.36 15.44
CA GLU A 139 -5.46 5.23 14.34
C GLU A 139 -4.41 5.18 13.24
N ILE A 140 -4.83 4.73 12.05
CA ILE A 140 -4.00 4.78 10.86
C ILE A 140 -4.25 6.13 10.21
N GLN A 141 -3.18 6.86 9.88
CA GLN A 141 -3.32 8.07 9.09
C GLN A 141 -4.03 7.76 7.78
N ALA A 142 -4.92 8.65 7.35
CA ALA A 142 -5.65 8.46 6.10
C ALA A 142 -4.65 8.17 4.98
N ARG A 143 -4.84 7.04 4.29
CA ARG A 143 -3.93 6.67 3.20
C ARG A 143 -3.98 7.76 2.13
N PRO A 144 -2.82 8.20 1.62
CA PRO A 144 -2.80 9.23 0.60
C PRO A 144 -3.50 8.72 -0.65
N SER A 145 -4.53 9.45 -1.11
CA SER A 145 -5.22 9.15 -2.36
C SER A 145 -4.76 10.12 -3.43
N ARG A 146 -4.30 9.61 -4.57
CA ARG A 146 -3.93 10.46 -5.71
C ARG A 146 -5.17 10.84 -6.51
N VAL A 147 -5.37 12.14 -6.69
CA VAL A 147 -6.36 12.64 -7.65
C VAL A 147 -5.75 12.59 -9.03
N HIS A 148 -6.40 11.86 -9.94
CA HIS A 148 -6.03 11.84 -11.35
C HIS A 148 -6.93 12.82 -12.11
N GLU A 149 -6.35 13.94 -12.55
CA GLU A 149 -7.08 14.90 -13.40
C GLU A 149 -7.42 14.31 -14.77
N GLN A 150 -6.55 13.44 -15.30
CA GLN A 150 -6.73 12.77 -16.58
C GLN A 150 -6.19 11.34 -16.54
N LEU A 151 -6.93 10.42 -17.15
CA LEU A 151 -6.49 9.04 -17.41
C LEU A 151 -6.21 8.87 -18.90
N LYS A 152 -4.99 8.44 -19.24
CA LYS A 152 -4.57 8.28 -20.63
C LYS A 152 -4.70 6.82 -21.06
N ALA A 153 -5.68 6.53 -21.91
CA ALA A 153 -5.81 5.22 -22.54
C ALA A 153 -4.55 4.89 -23.35
N ARG A 154 -4.06 3.65 -23.22
CA ARG A 154 -2.94 3.11 -23.99
C ARG A 154 -3.49 2.01 -24.88
N GLN A 155 -3.29 2.16 -26.18
CA GLN A 155 -3.58 1.10 -27.14
C GLN A 155 -2.51 0.03 -27.03
N ASP A 156 -2.77 -1.13 -27.63
CA ASP A 156 -1.72 -2.08 -27.96
C ASP A 156 -1.02 -2.80 -26.80
N ILE A 157 -1.56 -2.72 -25.59
CA ILE A 157 -1.11 -3.51 -24.42
C ILE A 157 -1.37 -5.00 -24.70
N LEU A 158 -0.32 -5.80 -24.65
CA LEU A 158 -0.36 -7.25 -24.75
C LEU A 158 -0.13 -7.89 -23.39
N ILE A 159 -1.04 -8.77 -22.97
CA ILE A 159 -0.92 -9.53 -21.73
C ILE A 159 -0.56 -10.98 -22.10
N PRO A 160 0.69 -11.44 -21.89
CA PRO A 160 1.16 -12.70 -22.47
C PRO A 160 0.51 -13.95 -21.87
N THR A 161 0.11 -13.89 -20.59
CA THR A 161 -0.46 -15.04 -19.88
C THR A 161 -1.56 -14.62 -18.92
N ARG A 162 -2.45 -15.57 -18.57
CA ARG A 162 -3.46 -15.40 -17.51
C ARG A 162 -2.86 -14.99 -16.15
N HIS A 163 -1.59 -15.33 -15.90
CA HIS A 163 -0.90 -14.99 -14.65
C HIS A 163 -0.57 -13.50 -14.62
N HIS A 164 -0.15 -12.91 -15.75
CA HIS A 164 0.00 -11.46 -15.87
C HIS A 164 -1.35 -10.76 -15.67
N GLU A 165 -2.42 -11.23 -16.31
CA GLU A 165 -3.76 -10.66 -16.15
C GLU A 165 -4.23 -10.68 -14.68
N ALA A 166 -4.05 -11.82 -14.00
CA ALA A 166 -4.41 -11.95 -12.59
C ALA A 166 -3.60 -10.98 -11.70
N THR A 167 -2.29 -10.81 -11.97
CA THR A 167 -1.45 -9.86 -11.23
C THR A 167 -1.90 -8.41 -11.44
N PHE A 168 -2.22 -8.01 -12.68
CA PHE A 168 -2.75 -6.67 -12.95
C PHE A 168 -4.14 -6.44 -12.34
N ARG A 169 -4.99 -7.45 -12.27
CA ARG A 169 -6.27 -7.33 -11.54
C ARG A 169 -6.05 -7.14 -10.05
N ARG A 170 -5.09 -7.87 -9.45
CA ARG A 170 -4.74 -7.71 -8.03
C ARG A 170 -4.12 -6.35 -7.72
N TYR A 171 -3.41 -5.75 -8.67
CA TYR A 171 -2.94 -4.36 -8.56
C TYR A 171 -4.10 -3.39 -8.33
N LEU A 172 -5.24 -3.57 -9.01
CA LEU A 172 -6.42 -2.70 -8.84
C LEU A 172 -7.10 -2.84 -7.48
N THR A 173 -6.97 -4.00 -6.83
CA THR A 173 -7.61 -4.30 -5.54
C THR A 173 -6.64 -4.24 -4.36
N ALA A 174 -5.39 -3.87 -4.60
CA ALA A 174 -4.36 -3.78 -3.55
C ALA A 174 -4.67 -2.64 -2.59
N SER A 175 -4.40 -2.88 -1.30
CA SER A 175 -4.84 -2.00 -0.21
C SER A 175 -4.00 -0.73 -0.05
N ASN A 176 -2.74 -0.74 -0.47
CA ASN A 176 -1.79 0.36 -0.32
C ASN A 176 -0.79 0.43 -1.49
N GLY A 177 -0.01 1.51 -1.55
CA GLY A 177 1.02 1.77 -2.57
C GLY A 177 2.12 0.72 -2.61
N PHE A 178 2.52 0.18 -1.45
CA PHE A 178 3.54 -0.87 -1.36
C PHE A 178 3.10 -2.16 -2.08
N ASP A 179 1.89 -2.66 -1.80
CA ASP A 179 1.36 -3.86 -2.47
C ASP A 179 1.14 -3.59 -3.97
N ARG A 180 0.64 -2.40 -4.33
CA ARG A 180 0.52 -2.00 -5.75
C ARG A 180 1.86 -2.03 -6.48
N PHE A 181 2.91 -1.45 -5.89
CA PHE A 181 4.26 -1.50 -6.42
C PHE A 181 4.73 -2.95 -6.60
N LEU A 182 4.55 -3.81 -5.59
CA LEU A 182 4.93 -5.22 -5.67
C LEU A 182 4.14 -5.99 -6.75
N ARG A 183 2.85 -5.72 -6.96
CA ARG A 183 2.09 -6.35 -8.05
C ARG A 183 2.64 -5.95 -9.42
N LEU A 184 2.98 -4.68 -9.64
CA LEU A 184 3.61 -4.25 -10.89
C LEU A 184 4.97 -4.91 -11.07
N TYR A 185 5.76 -5.01 -9.99
CA TYR A 185 7.04 -5.71 -9.99
C TYR A 185 6.89 -7.20 -10.36
N HIS A 186 5.96 -7.92 -9.74
CA HIS A 186 5.70 -9.33 -10.04
C HIS A 186 5.27 -9.52 -11.51
N SER A 187 4.58 -8.56 -12.12
CA SER A 187 4.29 -8.61 -13.57
C SER A 187 5.56 -8.53 -14.42
N LEU A 188 6.57 -7.73 -14.02
CA LEU A 188 7.88 -7.74 -14.68
C LEU A 188 8.63 -9.05 -14.45
N GLU A 189 8.51 -9.64 -13.26
CA GLU A 189 9.12 -10.95 -12.97
C GLU A 189 8.58 -12.06 -13.87
N LEU A 190 7.25 -12.16 -13.97
CA LEU A 190 6.59 -13.10 -14.87
C LEU A 190 6.99 -12.86 -16.33
N MET A 191 7.29 -11.62 -16.71
CA MET A 191 7.75 -11.29 -18.05
C MET A 191 9.18 -11.81 -18.30
N PHE A 192 10.11 -11.77 -17.32
CA PHE A 192 11.43 -12.43 -17.48
C PHE A 192 11.26 -13.92 -17.77
N ASP A 193 10.46 -14.60 -16.96
CA ASP A 193 10.28 -16.05 -17.05
C ASP A 193 9.60 -16.43 -18.37
N PHE A 194 8.61 -15.66 -18.78
CA PHE A 194 7.97 -15.83 -20.08
C PHE A 194 8.94 -15.64 -21.24
N ALA A 195 9.74 -14.57 -21.22
CA ALA A 195 10.68 -14.29 -22.29
C ALA A 195 11.77 -15.37 -22.40
N PHE A 196 12.31 -15.80 -21.27
CA PHE A 196 13.27 -16.89 -21.21
C PHE A 196 12.67 -18.19 -21.75
N PHE A 197 11.47 -18.56 -21.29
CA PHE A 197 10.78 -19.75 -21.76
C PHE A 197 10.56 -19.71 -23.28
N LYS A 198 10.13 -18.57 -23.83
CA LYS A 198 9.93 -18.40 -25.27
C LYS A 198 11.23 -18.47 -26.07
N ASN A 199 12.32 -17.92 -25.55
CA ASN A 199 13.63 -18.06 -26.19
C ASN A 199 14.14 -19.50 -26.12
N LEU A 200 13.90 -20.20 -25.01
CA LEU A 200 14.24 -21.62 -24.86
C LEU A 200 13.51 -22.49 -25.88
N GLN A 201 12.22 -22.24 -26.12
CA GLN A 201 11.44 -22.95 -27.14
C GLN A 201 12.00 -22.77 -28.57
N LYS A 202 12.73 -21.67 -28.85
CA LYS A 202 13.31 -21.40 -30.17
C LYS A 202 14.61 -22.14 -30.43
N LEU A 203 15.29 -22.62 -29.39
CA LEU A 203 16.62 -23.23 -29.51
C LEU A 203 16.60 -24.64 -30.15
N ASN A 204 15.47 -25.36 -30.13
CA ASN A 204 15.38 -26.75 -30.61
C ASN A 204 16.55 -27.60 -30.03
N ASP A 205 17.40 -28.19 -30.88
CA ASP A 205 18.54 -29.04 -30.49
C ASP A 205 19.87 -28.26 -30.32
N ASP A 206 19.84 -26.92 -30.25
CA ASP A 206 21.03 -26.08 -30.10
C ASP A 206 21.52 -26.00 -28.63
N LEU A 207 22.44 -26.92 -28.29
CA LEU A 207 23.07 -26.98 -26.96
C LEU A 207 23.99 -25.79 -26.66
N ASP A 208 24.61 -25.19 -27.68
CA ASP A 208 25.49 -24.02 -27.50
C ASP A 208 24.63 -22.79 -27.21
N GLY A 209 23.55 -22.60 -27.97
CA GLY A 209 22.54 -21.57 -27.72
C GLY A 209 21.86 -21.71 -26.36
N LEU A 210 21.67 -22.93 -25.84
CA LEU A 210 21.19 -23.15 -24.47
C LEU A 210 22.16 -22.61 -23.42
N ASN A 211 23.45 -22.86 -23.60
CA ASN A 211 24.49 -22.34 -22.70
C ASN A 211 24.57 -20.82 -22.74
N GLU A 212 24.45 -20.21 -23.92
CA GLU A 212 24.41 -18.76 -24.09
C GLU A 212 23.16 -18.15 -23.43
N LEU A 213 21.97 -18.71 -23.71
CA LEU A 213 20.71 -18.27 -23.12
C LEU A 213 20.72 -18.36 -21.59
N SER A 214 21.27 -19.46 -21.05
CA SER A 214 21.39 -19.65 -19.60
C SER A 214 22.33 -18.65 -18.94
N ARG A 215 23.41 -18.25 -19.63
CA ARG A 215 24.30 -17.17 -19.15
C ARG A 215 23.64 -15.80 -19.25
N ALA A 216 22.86 -15.57 -20.32
CA ALA A 216 22.17 -14.32 -20.58
C ALA A 216 20.98 -14.08 -19.65
N TYR A 217 20.31 -15.13 -19.17
CA TYR A 217 19.16 -15.07 -18.25
C TYR A 217 19.44 -14.39 -16.90
N GLY A 218 20.65 -13.87 -16.67
CA GLY A 218 21.03 -13.10 -15.49
C GLY A 218 21.13 -13.99 -14.26
N LYS A 219 22.30 -13.96 -13.60
CA LYS A 219 22.50 -14.76 -12.38
C LYS A 219 21.70 -14.22 -11.19
N ASN A 220 21.39 -12.93 -11.20
CA ASN A 220 20.65 -12.26 -10.15
C ASN A 220 19.47 -11.45 -10.71
N GLU A 221 18.54 -11.14 -9.83
CA GLU A 221 17.28 -10.45 -10.12
C GLU A 221 17.48 -9.02 -10.68
N PHE A 222 18.52 -8.32 -10.23
CA PHE A 222 18.85 -6.99 -10.73
C PHE A 222 19.34 -7.01 -12.19
N ASP A 223 20.17 -7.99 -12.56
CA ASP A 223 20.65 -8.16 -13.93
C ASP A 223 19.51 -8.51 -14.88
N LYS A 224 18.57 -9.36 -14.44
CA LYS A 224 17.32 -9.61 -15.16
C LYS A 224 16.62 -8.29 -15.42
N LEU A 225 16.36 -7.48 -14.37
CA LEU A 225 15.64 -6.23 -14.53
C LEU A 225 16.27 -5.25 -15.53
N LYS A 226 17.60 -5.09 -15.50
CA LYS A 226 18.31 -4.30 -16.53
C LYS A 226 18.03 -4.83 -17.94
N GLN A 227 18.01 -6.16 -18.12
CA GLN A 227 17.74 -6.78 -19.42
C GLN A 227 16.33 -6.45 -19.93
N ILE A 228 15.26 -6.61 -19.13
CA ILE A 228 13.90 -6.27 -19.60
C ILE A 228 13.79 -4.80 -19.99
N LEU A 229 14.33 -3.89 -19.17
CA LEU A 229 14.27 -2.47 -19.49
C LEU A 229 14.99 -2.23 -20.82
N ASN A 230 16.24 -2.68 -20.97
CA ASN A 230 17.03 -2.53 -22.20
C ASN A 230 16.35 -3.15 -23.44
N GLU A 231 15.71 -4.30 -23.29
CA GLU A 231 15.13 -5.01 -24.43
C GLU A 231 13.77 -4.47 -24.85
N PHE A 232 12.88 -4.21 -23.90
CA PHE A 232 11.46 -3.99 -24.15
C PHE A 232 11.02 -2.54 -23.99
N CYS A 233 11.70 -1.75 -23.17
CA CYS A 233 11.38 -0.32 -23.07
C CYS A 233 12.14 0.44 -24.16
N HIS A 234 11.48 1.36 -24.88
CA HIS A 234 12.09 2.10 -25.99
C HIS A 234 12.14 3.61 -25.79
N ASN A 235 11.31 4.17 -24.90
CA ASN A 235 11.25 5.61 -24.67
C ASN A 235 11.88 5.93 -23.32
N ARG A 236 13.18 6.23 -23.33
CA ARG A 236 13.97 6.49 -22.11
C ARG A 236 13.72 7.87 -21.54
N GLU A 237 13.41 8.81 -22.40
CA GLU A 237 13.01 10.16 -22.06
C GLU A 237 11.76 10.14 -21.19
N GLU A 238 10.73 9.37 -21.57
CA GLU A 238 9.51 9.22 -20.76
C GLU A 238 9.83 8.64 -19.38
N ILE A 239 10.69 7.62 -19.28
CA ILE A 239 11.11 7.05 -17.99
C ILE A 239 11.85 8.10 -17.16
N ALA A 240 12.76 8.86 -17.77
CA ALA A 240 13.59 9.86 -17.10
C ALA A 240 12.77 11.02 -16.50
N GLN A 241 11.58 11.32 -17.05
CA GLN A 241 10.66 12.30 -16.48
C GLN A 241 10.10 11.86 -15.12
N TYR A 242 9.90 10.56 -14.92
CA TYR A 242 9.46 10.02 -13.64
C TYR A 242 10.54 10.05 -12.57
N PHE A 243 11.77 10.47 -12.88
CA PHE A 243 12.81 10.67 -11.88
C PHE A 243 12.68 12.01 -11.16
N TRP A 244 12.00 13.01 -11.74
CA TRP A 244 11.92 14.36 -11.16
C TRP A 244 11.36 14.41 -9.74
N PRO A 245 10.29 13.67 -9.38
CA PRO A 245 9.74 13.70 -8.02
C PRO A 245 10.73 13.35 -6.91
N ILE A 246 11.83 12.65 -7.22
CA ILE A 246 12.87 12.31 -6.24
C ILE A 246 13.42 13.56 -5.52
N SER A 247 13.37 14.74 -6.14
CA SER A 247 13.83 15.99 -5.52
C SER A 247 13.00 16.40 -4.30
N SER A 248 11.74 15.95 -4.22
CA SER A 248 10.87 16.17 -3.04
C SER A 248 11.12 15.16 -1.94
N PHE A 249 11.83 14.07 -2.24
CA PHE A 249 12.09 12.95 -1.34
C PHE A 249 13.59 12.68 -1.13
N GLN A 250 14.44 13.70 -1.25
CA GLN A 250 15.90 13.52 -1.32
C GLN A 250 16.46 12.72 -0.15
N THR A 251 16.08 13.04 1.09
CA THR A 251 16.54 12.34 2.29
C THR A 251 16.17 10.86 2.23
N LYS A 252 14.88 10.56 1.99
CA LYS A 252 14.40 9.18 1.88
C LYS A 252 15.05 8.43 0.72
N ALA A 253 15.23 9.10 -0.42
CA ALA A 253 15.87 8.53 -1.60
C ALA A 253 17.35 8.22 -1.35
N GLU A 254 18.05 9.06 -0.58
CA GLU A 254 19.43 8.81 -0.18
C GLU A 254 19.53 7.60 0.75
N GLU A 255 18.66 7.51 1.76
CA GLU A 255 18.55 6.33 2.63
C GLU A 255 18.31 5.04 1.81
N VAL A 256 17.32 5.07 0.92
CA VAL A 256 16.92 3.90 0.12
C VAL A 256 17.98 3.54 -0.93
N PHE A 257 18.59 4.51 -1.62
CA PHE A 257 19.42 4.22 -2.80
C PHE A 257 20.93 4.34 -2.57
N GLN A 258 21.38 5.14 -1.60
CA GLN A 258 22.79 5.42 -1.32
C GLN A 258 23.29 4.78 -0.03
N ASP A 259 22.62 5.00 1.12
CA ASP A 259 23.19 4.60 2.43
C ASP A 259 23.36 3.09 2.57
N HIS A 260 22.35 2.35 2.11
CA HIS A 260 22.39 0.90 2.06
C HIS A 260 22.94 0.39 0.71
N THR A 261 23.93 1.09 0.12
CA THR A 261 24.41 0.83 -1.24
C THR A 261 24.84 -0.62 -1.43
N ARG A 262 24.26 -1.25 -2.45
CA ARG A 262 24.70 -2.55 -2.95
C ARG A 262 25.59 -2.37 -4.18
N GLU A 263 26.36 -3.40 -4.47
CA GLU A 263 27.11 -3.51 -5.73
C GLU A 263 26.18 -3.20 -6.92
N GLY A 264 26.64 -2.37 -7.86
CA GLY A 264 25.87 -2.04 -9.07
C GLY A 264 25.05 -0.73 -9.04
N ASN A 265 25.18 0.13 -8.01
CA ASN A 265 24.58 1.47 -8.03
C ASN A 265 25.14 2.33 -9.19
N PRO A 266 24.32 2.73 -10.19
CA PRO A 266 24.80 3.51 -11.34
C PRO A 266 25.19 4.95 -11.01
N LEU A 267 24.84 5.44 -9.82
CA LEU A 267 25.02 6.82 -9.37
C LEU A 267 25.94 6.97 -8.16
N LYS A 268 26.66 5.91 -7.76
CA LYS A 268 27.48 5.89 -6.52
C LYS A 268 28.30 7.17 -6.28
N ASP A 269 29.03 7.63 -7.29
CA ASP A 269 29.92 8.81 -7.18
C ASP A 269 29.32 10.08 -7.82
N ARG A 270 28.08 9.99 -8.33
CA ARG A 270 27.44 11.05 -9.13
C ARG A 270 26.03 11.41 -8.65
N TRP A 271 25.64 10.90 -7.48
CA TRP A 271 24.32 11.05 -6.88
C TRP A 271 23.86 12.51 -6.83
N GLN A 272 24.60 13.36 -6.12
CA GLN A 272 24.21 14.76 -5.92
C GLN A 272 24.05 15.51 -7.25
N LYS A 273 24.96 15.28 -8.20
CA LYS A 273 24.88 15.89 -9.53
C LYS A 273 23.61 15.44 -10.27
N PHE A 274 23.25 14.17 -10.17
CA PHE A 274 22.04 13.63 -10.79
C PHE A 274 20.74 14.13 -10.13
N ILE A 275 20.72 14.22 -8.79
CA ILE A 275 19.58 14.77 -8.05
C ILE A 275 19.33 16.23 -8.42
N ASN A 276 20.40 17.02 -8.62
CA ASN A 276 20.26 18.39 -9.10
C ASN A 276 19.60 18.45 -10.50
N PHE A 277 19.92 17.52 -11.41
CA PHE A 277 19.22 17.43 -12.69
C PHE A 277 17.75 17.08 -12.52
N CYS A 278 17.41 16.17 -11.60
CA CYS A 278 16.02 15.82 -11.33
C CYS A 278 15.23 17.01 -10.79
N ALA A 279 15.81 17.77 -9.85
CA ALA A 279 15.20 18.98 -9.28
C ALA A 279 14.96 20.08 -10.32
N LEU A 280 15.85 20.20 -11.30
CA LEU A 280 15.73 21.15 -12.41
C LEU A 280 14.93 20.60 -13.60
N GLN A 281 14.44 19.35 -13.51
CA GLN A 281 13.76 18.64 -14.60
C GLN A 281 14.60 18.52 -15.89
N GLN A 282 15.93 18.46 -15.74
CA GLN A 282 16.95 18.45 -16.82
C GLN A 282 17.54 17.05 -17.01
N THR A 283 16.68 16.05 -17.20
CA THR A 283 17.08 14.65 -17.37
C THR A 283 16.97 14.16 -18.82
N SER A 284 16.81 15.06 -19.79
CA SER A 284 16.80 14.70 -21.20
C SER A 284 18.21 14.31 -21.69
N GLU A 285 18.28 13.58 -22.80
CA GLU A 285 19.56 13.23 -23.43
C GLU A 285 20.41 14.49 -23.69
N ALA A 286 19.80 15.54 -24.26
CA ALA A 286 20.48 16.79 -24.60
C ALA A 286 21.06 17.48 -23.36
N ASP A 287 20.31 17.54 -22.25
CA ASP A 287 20.76 18.17 -21.00
C ASP A 287 21.99 17.45 -20.42
N LEU A 288 21.95 16.12 -20.40
CA LEU A 288 23.02 15.30 -19.82
C LEU A 288 24.29 15.29 -20.69
N ILE A 289 24.15 15.37 -22.02
CA ILE A 289 25.29 15.53 -22.94
C ILE A 289 25.91 16.93 -22.79
N GLN A 290 25.09 17.98 -22.80
CA GLN A 290 25.57 19.37 -22.69
C GLN A 290 26.38 19.61 -21.42
N THR A 291 25.95 18.99 -20.32
CA THR A 291 26.59 19.09 -18.99
C THR A 291 27.72 18.08 -18.78
N LYS A 292 28.08 17.33 -19.83
CA LYS A 292 29.09 16.27 -19.85
C LYS A 292 28.87 15.24 -18.73
N PHE A 293 27.61 14.97 -18.38
CA PHE A 293 27.27 13.88 -17.47
C PHE A 293 27.39 12.52 -18.16
N ILE A 294 27.09 12.50 -19.45
CA ILE A 294 27.30 11.41 -20.42
C ILE A 294 27.96 11.96 -21.69
N GLY A 295 28.51 11.08 -22.52
CA GLY A 295 29.12 11.43 -23.80
C GLY A 295 28.28 11.07 -25.03
N THR A 296 27.36 10.11 -24.94
CA THR A 296 26.60 9.61 -26.11
C THR A 296 25.14 9.25 -25.78
N ALA A 297 24.31 9.15 -26.82
CA ALA A 297 22.93 8.67 -26.74
C ALA A 297 22.82 7.21 -26.23
N ASP A 298 23.77 6.34 -26.61
CA ASP A 298 23.81 4.97 -26.11
C ASP A 298 24.09 4.93 -24.59
N GLU A 299 24.98 5.80 -24.12
CA GLU A 299 25.22 5.99 -22.69
C GLU A 299 23.98 6.52 -21.96
N TYR A 300 23.20 7.42 -22.58
CA TYR A 300 21.91 7.87 -22.04
C TYR A 300 20.98 6.68 -21.81
N ASN A 301 20.74 5.90 -22.86
CA ASN A 301 19.81 4.77 -22.82
C ASN A 301 20.19 3.74 -21.75
N LYS A 302 21.48 3.42 -21.66
CA LYS A 302 22.02 2.52 -20.63
C LYS A 302 21.89 3.11 -19.24
N LEU A 303 22.24 4.38 -19.07
CA LEU A 303 22.16 5.07 -17.77
C LEU A 303 20.73 5.07 -17.23
N ILE A 304 19.75 5.52 -18.01
CA ILE A 304 18.35 5.60 -17.57
C ILE A 304 17.80 4.21 -17.25
N SER A 305 18.08 3.19 -18.07
CA SER A 305 17.68 1.80 -17.78
C SER A 305 18.28 1.30 -16.47
N ASN A 306 19.57 1.54 -16.27
CA ASN A 306 20.29 1.06 -15.09
C ASN A 306 19.80 1.76 -13.81
N ILE A 307 19.49 3.07 -13.88
CA ILE A 307 18.92 3.82 -12.75
C ILE A 307 17.54 3.27 -12.40
N ALA A 308 16.64 3.18 -13.39
CA ALA A 308 15.29 2.69 -13.15
C ALA A 308 15.29 1.24 -12.62
N ALA A 309 16.10 0.36 -13.21
CA ALA A 309 16.26 -1.01 -12.73
C ALA A 309 16.79 -1.05 -11.29
N TYR A 310 17.81 -0.25 -10.97
CA TYR A 310 18.40 -0.22 -9.63
C TYR A 310 17.38 0.28 -8.61
N TRP A 311 16.69 1.38 -8.89
CA TRP A 311 15.68 1.94 -7.98
C TRP A 311 14.50 0.99 -7.76
N ILE A 312 13.97 0.38 -8.82
CA ILE A 312 12.88 -0.61 -8.70
C ILE A 312 13.33 -1.79 -7.84
N TYR A 313 14.52 -2.34 -8.11
CA TYR A 313 15.06 -3.46 -7.35
C TYR A 313 15.27 -3.12 -5.88
N ARG A 314 15.81 -1.92 -5.58
CA ARG A 314 16.03 -1.46 -4.20
C ARG A 314 14.72 -1.30 -3.45
N VAL A 315 13.72 -0.66 -4.05
CA VAL A 315 12.41 -0.49 -3.43
C VAL A 315 11.73 -1.83 -3.20
N ARG A 316 11.78 -2.76 -4.16
CA ARG A 316 11.27 -4.11 -3.93
C ARG A 316 11.96 -4.77 -2.75
N CYS A 317 13.29 -4.69 -2.64
CA CYS A 317 14.01 -5.28 -1.51
C CYS A 317 13.54 -4.67 -0.18
N SER A 318 13.42 -3.35 -0.12
CA SER A 318 12.99 -2.60 1.06
C SER A 318 11.53 -2.81 1.47
N ILE A 319 10.66 -3.23 0.54
CA ILE A 319 9.27 -3.59 0.85
C ILE A 319 9.17 -5.08 1.23
N ALA A 320 9.83 -5.96 0.47
CA ALA A 320 9.62 -7.41 0.61
C ALA A 320 10.44 -8.05 1.72
N HIS A 321 11.55 -7.44 2.14
CA HIS A 321 12.50 -8.04 3.07
C HIS A 321 12.76 -7.13 4.28
N ASN A 322 12.27 -7.54 5.45
CA ASN A 322 12.73 -7.00 6.72
C ASN A 322 14.06 -7.66 7.12
N ARG A 323 15.13 -7.32 6.40
CA ARG A 323 16.48 -7.84 6.66
C ARG A 323 17.34 -6.77 7.34
N ILE A 324 18.11 -7.20 8.35
CA ILE A 324 19.10 -6.35 9.01
C ILE A 324 20.08 -5.82 7.95
N GLY A 325 20.27 -4.50 7.91
CA GLY A 325 21.16 -3.82 6.96
C GLY A 325 20.50 -3.40 5.64
N GLU A 326 19.19 -3.60 5.47
CA GLU A 326 18.39 -3.00 4.41
C GLU A 326 17.53 -1.86 4.97
N PHE A 327 17.22 -0.87 4.14
CA PHE A 327 16.19 0.12 4.48
C PHE A 327 14.83 -0.57 4.51
N VAL A 328 14.03 -0.33 5.55
CA VAL A 328 12.68 -0.89 5.73
C VAL A 328 11.69 0.25 5.71
N PHE A 329 10.68 0.17 4.84
CA PHE A 329 9.63 1.19 4.76
C PHE A 329 8.66 1.10 5.95
N GLU A 330 8.27 2.25 6.45
CA GLU A 330 7.16 2.41 7.40
C GLU A 330 5.91 2.92 6.68
N ASP A 331 4.74 2.84 7.31
CA ASP A 331 3.48 3.34 6.72
C ASP A 331 3.56 4.83 6.37
N SER A 332 4.30 5.63 7.13
CA SER A 332 4.53 7.05 6.85
C SER A 332 5.34 7.32 5.58
N ASP A 333 6.00 6.31 5.03
CA ASP A 333 6.78 6.42 3.80
C ASP A 333 5.95 6.08 2.54
N GLU A 334 4.66 5.78 2.68
CA GLU A 334 3.81 5.38 1.54
C GLU A 334 3.81 6.45 0.43
N ASP A 335 3.85 7.74 0.77
CA ASP A 335 3.92 8.85 -0.18
C ASP A 335 5.11 8.75 -1.14
N PHE A 336 6.27 8.29 -0.66
CA PHE A 336 7.44 8.06 -1.50
C PHE A 336 7.14 7.04 -2.60
N ILE A 337 6.33 6.02 -2.30
CA ILE A 337 5.91 5.03 -3.28
C ILE A 337 4.86 5.62 -4.21
N LEU A 338 3.83 6.26 -3.68
CA LEU A 338 2.67 6.75 -4.44
C LEU A 338 3.03 7.85 -5.44
N GLU A 339 3.87 8.78 -5.02
CA GLU A 339 4.19 9.97 -5.81
C GLU A 339 5.34 9.74 -6.78
N PHE A 340 6.23 8.80 -6.46
CA PHE A 340 7.47 8.59 -7.22
C PHE A 340 7.61 7.16 -7.77
N MET A 341 7.69 6.15 -6.92
CA MET A 341 8.11 4.81 -7.36
C MET A 341 7.04 4.01 -8.10
N GLU A 342 5.78 4.06 -7.66
CA GLU A 342 4.64 3.41 -8.33
C GLU A 342 4.42 3.98 -9.75
N PRO A 343 4.38 5.31 -9.96
CA PRO A 343 4.30 5.88 -11.31
C PRO A 343 5.44 5.45 -12.23
N MET A 344 6.66 5.41 -11.69
CA MET A 344 7.85 5.03 -12.44
C MET A 344 7.81 3.55 -12.88
N ILE A 345 7.47 2.62 -11.98
CA ILE A 345 7.36 1.21 -12.37
C ILE A 345 6.15 0.97 -13.30
N LEU A 346 5.08 1.76 -13.17
CA LEU A 346 3.92 1.68 -14.05
C LEU A 346 4.26 2.09 -15.49
N VAL A 347 5.05 3.15 -15.70
CA VAL A 347 5.50 3.51 -17.04
C VAL A 347 6.41 2.44 -17.64
N VAL A 348 7.30 1.85 -16.83
CA VAL A 348 8.14 0.72 -17.25
C VAL A 348 7.27 -0.45 -17.69
N CYS A 349 6.31 -0.88 -16.87
CA CYS A 349 5.35 -1.93 -17.23
C CYS A 349 4.63 -1.60 -18.53
N THR A 350 4.10 -0.37 -18.65
CA THR A 350 3.39 0.07 -19.84
C THR A 350 4.25 -0.10 -21.09
N GLN A 351 5.51 0.35 -21.07
CA GLN A 351 6.41 0.19 -22.21
C GLN A 351 6.75 -1.28 -22.50
N VAL A 352 6.99 -2.09 -21.46
CA VAL A 352 7.25 -3.54 -21.62
C VAL A 352 6.09 -4.23 -22.31
N PHE A 353 4.86 -4.03 -21.81
CA PHE A 353 3.67 -4.72 -22.31
C PHE A 353 3.11 -4.12 -23.62
N THR A 354 3.63 -2.98 -24.07
CA THR A 354 3.33 -2.41 -25.41
C THR A 354 4.48 -2.61 -26.41
N SER A 355 5.57 -3.26 -25.99
CA SER A 355 6.78 -3.41 -26.79
C SER A 355 6.51 -4.21 -28.08
N PRO A 356 7.00 -3.74 -29.24
CA PRO A 356 6.99 -4.52 -30.47
C PRO A 356 7.73 -5.85 -30.35
N LYS A 357 8.82 -5.91 -29.57
CA LYS A 357 9.55 -7.16 -29.34
C LYS A 357 8.70 -8.19 -28.60
N LEU A 358 7.87 -7.75 -27.66
CA LEU A 358 6.94 -8.64 -26.97
C LEU A 358 5.92 -9.24 -27.94
N ARG A 359 5.41 -8.44 -28.88
CA ARG A 359 4.48 -8.94 -29.91
C ARG A 359 5.12 -10.04 -30.75
N ILE A 360 6.35 -9.83 -31.20
CA ILE A 360 7.13 -10.85 -31.94
C ILE A 360 7.27 -12.10 -31.09
N LEU A 361 7.65 -11.96 -29.81
CA LEU A 361 7.89 -13.07 -28.89
C LEU A 361 6.64 -13.90 -28.57
N VAL A 362 5.46 -13.27 -28.50
CA VAL A 362 4.18 -13.96 -28.29
C VAL A 362 3.68 -14.63 -29.57
N SER A 363 4.02 -14.07 -30.73
CA SER A 363 3.60 -14.60 -32.04
C SER A 363 4.46 -15.77 -32.53
N THR A 364 5.59 -16.03 -31.86
CA THR A 364 6.43 -17.24 -32.04
C THR A 364 6.11 -18.26 -30.98
#